data_AF-A0A9P5HPI4-F1
#
_entry.id   AF-A0A9P5HPI4-F1
#
_cell.length_a   1.000
_cell.length_b   1.000
_cell.length_c   1.000
_cell.angle_alpha   90.00
_cell.angle_beta   90.00
_cell.angle_gamma   90.00
#
_symmetry.space_group_name_H-M   'P 1'
#
loop_
_entity.id
_entity.type
_entity.pdbx_description
1 polymer ?
#
loop_
_entity_poly.entity_id
_entity_poly.type
_entity_poly.pdbx_seq_one_letter_code
_entity_poly.pdbx_strand_id
1 'polypeptide(L)'
;MKCFAPRPIASRSTFFLEDCALNTNKTIYPATTYRLRLSGQRKERRYASSNKSSRPRTALFFPGQGVQRVGMLTPWLEAFPATAGPIVEEIDDLLGYKLSSIIANGPNSTLTATGNAQPAIMASSILILRVLEREFGFKTHERVDFTLGHSLGEFAALVVGGYVEFEDSLYLVRKRAEIMAECSRRASAEHGGEYGMVALVTEPDHLSSLIEAIHQFLGHISAGSKSESAEVPPIQQVLIANMNSKNQIVLSGNIGRIKELLTHLRQFGGHDPRAVRLKSDSPFHSPLMRPAAKSMLKLLEGKSRVKGKEDQDLLIFPGTMDCISNVSARPFQSKEELKDLWSRSCVETVRWWDSIKYLDQEKKVRRWIGIGPGKVGRNLVGKEVGMRGMDTLKGGGVWGISDPKEIEEALKALDETESLAVEELK
;
A
#
# COMPACT_ATOMS: atom_id res chain seq x y z
N MET A 1 62.79 5.39 18.26
CA MET A 1 62.99 4.55 19.47
C MET A 1 61.80 3.62 19.62
N LYS A 2 62.01 2.31 19.86
CA LYS A 2 60.99 1.26 20.14
C LYS A 2 59.76 1.29 19.21
N CYS A 3 59.75 0.73 18.00
CA CYS A 3 60.13 -0.62 17.56
C CYS A 3 59.40 -1.76 18.28
N PHE A 4 58.36 -2.30 17.62
CA PHE A 4 57.92 -3.69 17.76
C PHE A 4 57.77 -4.30 16.36
N ALA A 5 58.45 -5.42 16.12
CA ALA A 5 58.41 -6.19 14.89
C ALA A 5 58.32 -7.70 15.26
N PRO A 6 57.73 -8.55 14.39
CA PRO A 6 57.23 -9.87 14.80
C PRO A 6 58.30 -10.97 14.75
N ARG A 7 58.02 -12.12 15.40
CA ARG A 7 58.71 -13.40 15.12
C ARG A 7 57.77 -14.61 15.13
N PRO A 8 58.12 -15.70 14.41
CA PRO A 8 57.17 -16.74 14.01
C PRO A 8 57.40 -18.08 14.74
N ILE A 9 56.47 -19.03 14.56
CA ILE A 9 56.74 -20.47 14.71
C ILE A 9 56.18 -21.19 13.48
N ALA A 10 57.00 -22.07 12.90
CA ALA A 10 56.61 -22.98 11.85
C ALA A 10 56.78 -24.43 12.33
N SER A 11 55.94 -25.35 11.85
CA SER A 11 56.36 -26.73 11.64
C SER A 11 55.57 -27.34 10.48
N ARG A 12 56.25 -28.21 9.72
CA ARG A 12 55.70 -28.93 8.56
C ARG A 12 55.28 -30.33 8.98
N SER A 13 54.32 -30.92 8.28
CA SER A 13 54.42 -32.34 7.89
C SER A 13 53.51 -32.65 6.70
N THR A 14 54.11 -33.20 5.64
CA THR A 14 53.47 -33.68 4.42
C THR A 14 53.97 -35.09 4.15
N PHE A 15 53.14 -36.11 4.37
CA PHE A 15 53.35 -37.51 3.96
C PHE A 15 51.98 -38.19 3.89
N PHE A 16 51.65 -39.12 2.99
CA PHE A 16 52.19 -39.47 1.66
C PHE A 16 51.05 -40.21 0.92
N LEU A 17 51.07 -40.26 -0.42
CA LEU A 17 50.24 -41.18 -1.21
C LEU A 17 51.03 -42.48 -1.41
N GLU A 18 50.41 -43.64 -1.22
CA GLU A 18 50.94 -44.91 -1.73
C GLU A 18 49.82 -45.84 -2.18
N ASP A 19 49.84 -46.19 -3.47
CA ASP A 19 49.04 -47.26 -4.07
C ASP A 19 49.57 -48.62 -3.65
N CYS A 20 48.68 -49.61 -3.55
CA CYS A 20 49.08 -51.01 -3.58
C CYS A 20 48.03 -51.86 -4.30
N ALA A 21 48.24 -52.08 -5.60
CA ALA A 21 47.42 -52.94 -6.44
C ALA A 21 48.17 -54.25 -6.75
N LEU A 22 47.60 -55.40 -6.35
CA LEU A 22 48.04 -56.73 -6.82
C LEU A 22 46.84 -57.65 -7.14
N ASN A 23 46.27 -57.42 -8.33
CA ASN A 23 46.10 -58.39 -9.42
C ASN A 23 46.02 -59.91 -9.06
N THR A 24 44.96 -60.60 -9.55
CA THR A 24 45.12 -61.89 -10.26
C THR A 24 43.88 -62.28 -11.09
N ASN A 25 44.11 -62.85 -12.28
CA ASN A 25 43.09 -63.23 -13.27
C ASN A 25 42.39 -64.58 -13.00
N LYS A 26 41.12 -64.74 -13.42
CA LYS A 26 40.65 -65.80 -14.37
C LYS A 26 39.14 -65.76 -14.75
N THR A 27 38.90 -65.43 -16.03
CA THR A 27 37.93 -65.94 -17.03
C THR A 27 36.74 -66.85 -16.62
N ILE A 28 35.48 -66.33 -16.67
CA ILE A 28 34.36 -66.66 -17.64
C ILE A 28 34.06 -68.17 -17.89
N TYR A 29 32.84 -68.77 -17.92
CA TYR A 29 31.37 -68.44 -18.04
C TYR A 29 30.52 -69.65 -17.49
N PRO A 30 29.16 -69.78 -17.63
CA PRO A 30 28.03 -68.87 -17.35
C PRO A 30 26.96 -69.51 -16.40
N ALA A 31 25.98 -68.74 -15.89
CA ALA A 31 24.83 -69.28 -15.15
C ALA A 31 23.47 -68.68 -15.57
N THR A 32 22.62 -69.53 -16.14
CA THR A 32 21.27 -69.17 -16.63
C THR A 32 20.33 -68.86 -15.48
N THR A 33 19.99 -67.59 -15.27
CA THR A 33 19.05 -67.16 -14.21
C THR A 33 17.64 -66.99 -14.75
N TYR A 34 16.70 -67.74 -14.16
CA TYR A 34 15.28 -67.65 -14.49
C TYR A 34 14.68 -66.32 -14.00
N ARG A 35 14.00 -65.59 -14.90
CA ARG A 35 13.25 -64.38 -14.54
C ARG A 35 11.99 -64.73 -13.74
N LEU A 36 11.93 -64.27 -12.50
CA LEU A 36 10.67 -64.02 -11.79
C LEU A 36 10.43 -62.51 -11.71
N ARG A 37 9.42 -62.01 -12.43
CA ARG A 37 8.94 -60.63 -12.28
C ARG A 37 8.11 -60.53 -11.00
N LEU A 38 8.55 -59.72 -10.05
CA LEU A 38 7.71 -59.24 -8.94
C LEU A 38 7.60 -57.72 -9.02
N SER A 39 6.53 -57.25 -9.65
CA SER A 39 6.13 -55.84 -9.64
C SER A 39 5.43 -55.51 -8.33
N GLY A 40 6.15 -54.87 -7.40
CA GLY A 40 5.60 -54.38 -6.13
C GLY A 40 6.06 -52.96 -5.86
N GLN A 41 5.16 -51.99 -5.99
CA GLN A 41 5.47 -50.58 -5.72
C GLN A 41 5.88 -50.39 -4.25
N ARG A 42 7.14 -50.02 -4.02
CA ARG A 42 7.62 -49.61 -2.71
C ARG A 42 7.04 -48.22 -2.40
N LYS A 43 5.85 -48.18 -1.78
CA LYS A 43 5.27 -46.92 -1.27
C LYS A 43 6.24 -46.33 -0.24
N GLU A 44 6.99 -45.31 -0.64
CA GLU A 44 7.64 -44.41 0.29
C GLU A 44 6.57 -43.81 1.19
N ARG A 45 6.57 -44.20 2.47
CA ARG A 45 5.90 -43.42 3.51
C ARG A 45 6.68 -42.12 3.64
N ARG A 46 6.28 -41.11 2.85
CA ARG A 46 6.59 -39.71 3.15
C ARG A 46 5.98 -39.43 4.51
N TYR A 47 6.81 -39.46 5.56
CA TYR A 47 6.48 -38.78 6.79
C TYR A 47 6.22 -37.33 6.42
N ALA A 48 4.98 -36.88 6.59
CA ALA A 48 4.67 -35.46 6.47
C ALA A 48 5.50 -34.75 7.55
N SER A 49 6.58 -34.08 7.14
CA SER A 49 7.37 -33.28 8.08
C SER A 49 6.42 -32.25 8.67
N SER A 50 6.32 -32.25 10.00
CA SER A 50 5.52 -31.33 10.80
C SER A 50 5.58 -29.91 10.26
N ASN A 51 4.45 -29.20 10.33
CA ASN A 51 4.34 -27.78 10.03
C ASN A 51 5.64 -27.04 10.34
N LYS A 52 6.35 -26.57 9.30
CA LYS A 52 7.16 -25.36 9.48
C LYS A 52 6.17 -24.32 9.95
N SER A 53 6.36 -23.78 11.16
CA SER A 53 5.61 -22.61 11.62
C SER A 53 5.82 -21.52 10.57
N SER A 54 4.81 -21.28 9.73
CA SER A 54 4.87 -20.21 8.76
C SER A 54 4.67 -18.92 9.55
N ARG A 55 5.69 -18.05 9.52
CA ARG A 55 5.65 -16.73 10.16
C ARG A 55 4.27 -16.07 10.00
N PRO A 56 3.74 -15.38 11.02
CA PRO A 56 2.44 -14.71 10.91
C PRO A 56 2.40 -13.79 9.69
N ARG A 57 1.28 -13.85 8.95
CA ARG A 57 1.15 -13.05 7.73
C ARG A 57 1.15 -11.56 8.02
N THR A 58 1.83 -10.82 7.17
CA THR A 58 2.13 -9.40 7.33
C THR A 58 1.57 -8.60 6.16
N ALA A 59 0.83 -7.53 6.45
CA ALA A 59 0.45 -6.53 5.47
C ALA A 59 1.21 -5.22 5.70
N LEU A 60 1.77 -4.68 4.61
CA LEU A 60 2.43 -3.38 4.59
C LEU A 60 1.48 -2.35 3.96
N PHE A 61 1.16 -1.30 4.69
CA PHE A 61 0.16 -0.32 4.29
C PHE A 61 0.68 1.11 4.21
N PHE A 62 0.15 1.87 3.25
CA PHE A 62 0.59 3.23 2.93
C PHE A 62 -0.54 4.27 3.11
N PRO A 63 -0.26 5.47 3.64
CA PRO A 63 -1.26 6.48 3.94
C PRO A 63 -1.79 7.21 2.69
N GLY A 64 -3.02 7.70 2.78
CA GLY A 64 -3.66 8.56 1.78
C GLY A 64 -3.35 10.04 1.96
N GLN A 65 -3.98 10.90 1.15
CA GLN A 65 -3.82 12.36 1.23
C GLN A 65 -4.36 12.93 2.56
N GLY A 66 -3.73 13.98 3.08
CA GLY A 66 -4.12 14.67 4.32
C GLY A 66 -3.16 14.46 5.51
N VAL A 67 -2.11 13.64 5.33
CA VAL A 67 -1.07 13.39 6.34
C VAL A 67 0.21 14.22 6.14
N GLN A 68 0.33 14.95 5.03
CA GLN A 68 1.50 15.76 4.71
C GLN A 68 1.71 16.89 5.75
N ARG A 69 2.96 17.11 6.16
CA ARG A 69 3.37 18.23 7.01
C ARG A 69 4.67 18.84 6.49
N VAL A 70 4.82 20.16 6.63
CA VAL A 70 6.09 20.84 6.37
C VAL A 70 7.16 20.27 7.32
N GLY A 71 8.37 20.07 6.82
CA GLY A 71 9.47 19.43 7.53
C GLY A 71 9.32 17.90 7.71
N MET A 72 8.39 17.20 7.04
CA MET A 72 8.19 15.76 7.29
C MET A 72 9.39 14.86 6.97
N LEU A 73 10.31 15.33 6.12
CA LEU A 73 11.55 14.63 5.78
C LEU A 73 12.76 15.04 6.65
N THR A 74 12.65 16.12 7.44
CA THR A 74 13.78 16.63 8.24
C THR A 74 14.35 15.59 9.21
N PRO A 75 13.55 14.86 10.02
CA PRO A 75 14.11 13.84 10.91
C PRO A 75 14.83 12.71 10.16
N TRP A 76 14.38 12.38 8.95
CA TRP A 76 14.96 11.33 8.11
C TRP A 76 16.30 11.75 7.50
N LEU A 77 16.40 13.01 7.08
CA LEU A 77 17.64 13.61 6.59
C LEU A 77 18.67 13.83 7.71
N GLU A 78 18.22 14.15 8.92
CA GLU A 78 19.08 14.29 10.11
C GLU A 78 19.60 12.93 10.62
N ALA A 79 18.74 11.90 10.66
CA ALA A 79 19.11 10.57 11.16
C ALA A 79 19.92 9.73 10.15
N PHE A 80 19.61 9.83 8.86
CA PHE A 80 20.19 8.98 7.81
C PHE A 80 20.65 9.78 6.58
N PRO A 81 21.50 10.82 6.73
CA PRO A 81 21.84 11.74 5.64
C PRO A 81 22.42 11.04 4.41
N ALA A 82 23.25 10.00 4.60
CA ALA A 82 23.88 9.25 3.53
C ALA A 82 22.90 8.42 2.67
N THR A 83 21.74 8.03 3.22
CA THR A 83 20.72 7.25 2.50
C THR A 83 19.53 8.11 2.09
N ALA A 84 19.00 8.94 3.01
CA ALA A 84 17.84 9.78 2.74
C ALA A 84 18.16 10.91 1.75
N GLY A 85 19.35 11.53 1.84
CA GLY A 85 19.77 12.62 0.96
C GLY A 85 19.70 12.26 -0.53
N PRO A 86 20.42 11.23 -1.00
CA PRO A 86 20.39 10.80 -2.40
C PRO A 86 19.00 10.38 -2.90
N ILE A 87 18.13 9.86 -2.03
CA ILE A 87 16.74 9.53 -2.40
C ILE A 87 15.90 10.80 -2.59
N VAL A 88 16.12 11.85 -1.80
CA VAL A 88 15.47 13.16 -1.99
C VAL A 88 15.94 13.84 -3.28
N GLU A 89 17.23 13.71 -3.62
CA GLU A 89 17.78 14.18 -4.89
C GLU A 89 17.16 13.43 -6.08
N GLU A 90 17.10 12.09 -6.03
CA GLU A 90 16.40 11.24 -7.01
C GLU A 90 14.93 11.68 -7.20
N ILE A 91 14.20 11.98 -6.12
CA ILE A 91 12.80 12.44 -6.19
C ILE A 91 12.67 13.78 -6.93
N ASP A 92 13.54 14.74 -6.63
CA ASP A 92 13.53 16.07 -7.26
C ASP A 92 13.92 16.00 -8.75
N ASP A 93 14.94 15.20 -9.08
CA ASP A 93 15.42 14.99 -10.45
C ASP A 93 14.35 14.31 -11.33
N LEU A 94 13.71 13.25 -10.83
CA LEU A 94 12.64 12.53 -11.53
C LEU A 94 11.39 13.39 -11.75
N LEU A 95 11.13 14.36 -10.87
CA LEU A 95 10.03 15.32 -11.01
C LEU A 95 10.40 16.55 -11.86
N GLY A 96 11.69 16.84 -12.03
CA GLY A 96 12.19 18.04 -12.70
C GLY A 96 11.96 19.34 -11.91
N TYR A 97 11.64 19.26 -10.61
CA TYR A 97 11.50 20.41 -9.73
C TYR A 97 11.73 20.03 -8.27
N LYS A 98 12.12 21.02 -7.45
CA LYS A 98 12.46 20.80 -6.03
C LYS A 98 11.23 20.60 -5.13
N LEU A 99 10.62 19.42 -5.19
CA LEU A 99 9.59 19.00 -4.24
C LEU A 99 10.14 18.96 -2.81
N SER A 100 11.41 18.59 -2.63
CA SER A 100 12.15 18.66 -1.37
C SER A 100 12.02 20.03 -0.68
N SER A 101 12.14 21.12 -1.46
CA SER A 101 12.10 22.49 -0.96
C SER A 101 10.69 22.89 -0.53
N ILE A 102 9.66 22.39 -1.23
CA ILE A 102 8.26 22.56 -0.84
C ILE A 102 7.97 21.79 0.45
N ILE A 103 8.48 20.56 0.58
CA ILE A 103 8.32 19.74 1.78
C ILE A 103 9.05 20.38 2.98
N ALA A 104 10.28 20.85 2.81
CA ALA A 104 11.09 21.41 3.89
C ALA A 104 10.57 22.77 4.38
N ASN A 105 10.32 23.70 3.45
CA ASN A 105 10.16 25.13 3.76
C ASN A 105 8.93 25.79 3.11
N GLY A 106 8.15 25.06 2.30
CA GLY A 106 6.97 25.63 1.65
C GLY A 106 5.87 26.00 2.67
N PRO A 107 5.05 27.04 2.41
CA PRO A 107 3.89 27.29 3.25
C PRO A 107 2.93 26.09 3.18
N ASN A 108 2.24 25.79 4.29
CA ASN A 108 1.35 24.62 4.40
C ASN A 108 0.30 24.52 3.28
N SER A 109 -0.16 25.65 2.74
CA SER A 109 -1.06 25.71 1.59
C SER A 109 -0.43 25.16 0.31
N THR A 110 0.82 25.53 -0.01
CA THR A 110 1.54 25.02 -1.19
C THR A 110 1.85 23.53 -1.07
N LEU A 111 2.19 23.01 0.11
CA LEU A 111 2.38 21.58 0.32
C LEU A 111 1.05 20.81 0.28
N THR A 112 -0.04 21.40 0.77
CA THR A 112 -1.38 20.78 0.79
C THR A 112 -2.08 20.81 -0.56
N ALA A 113 -1.69 21.70 -1.47
CA ALA A 113 -2.16 21.71 -2.85
C ALA A 113 -1.95 20.33 -3.49
N THR A 114 -3.03 19.74 -4.02
CA THR A 114 -3.09 18.34 -4.47
C THR A 114 -1.89 17.91 -5.32
N GLY A 115 -1.47 18.73 -6.29
CA GLY A 115 -0.33 18.47 -7.18
C GLY A 115 1.01 18.23 -6.46
N ASN A 116 1.18 18.78 -5.26
CA ASN A 116 2.38 18.62 -4.44
C ASN A 116 2.15 17.58 -3.33
N ALA A 117 0.99 17.61 -2.67
CA ALA A 117 0.65 16.69 -1.58
C ALA A 117 0.75 15.21 -2.00
N GLN A 118 0.24 14.88 -3.19
CA GLN A 118 0.21 13.49 -3.67
C GLN A 118 1.61 12.89 -3.90
N PRO A 119 2.48 13.46 -4.76
CA PRO A 119 3.85 12.95 -4.90
C PRO A 119 4.64 13.06 -3.58
N ALA A 120 4.44 14.09 -2.76
CA ALA A 120 5.17 14.24 -1.50
C ALA A 120 4.91 13.08 -0.52
N ILE A 121 3.66 12.65 -0.34
CA ILE A 121 3.31 11.53 0.57
C ILE A 121 3.81 10.19 0.01
N MET A 122 3.60 9.94 -1.29
CA MET A 122 4.02 8.71 -1.94
C MET A 122 5.55 8.56 -1.89
N ALA A 123 6.29 9.59 -2.31
CA ALA A 123 7.74 9.59 -2.34
C ALA A 123 8.35 9.50 -0.92
N SER A 124 7.78 10.20 0.07
CA SER A 124 8.21 10.06 1.47
C SER A 124 8.01 8.63 2.00
N SER A 125 6.95 7.95 1.57
CA SER A 125 6.69 6.57 2.00
C SER A 125 7.71 5.59 1.40
N ILE A 126 8.10 5.78 0.12
CA ILE A 126 9.17 5.00 -0.51
C ILE A 126 10.54 5.31 0.10
N LEU A 127 10.82 6.58 0.44
CA LEU A 127 12.05 6.95 1.14
C LEU A 127 12.17 6.23 2.50
N ILE A 128 11.11 6.23 3.31
CA ILE A 128 11.09 5.55 4.61
C ILE A 128 11.35 4.04 4.44
N LEU A 129 10.70 3.39 3.46
CA LEU A 129 10.96 1.98 3.19
C LEU A 129 12.41 1.72 2.76
N ARG A 130 12.95 2.51 1.82
CA ARG A 130 14.34 2.38 1.37
C ARG A 130 15.36 2.63 2.49
N VAL A 131 15.05 3.48 3.48
CA VAL A 131 15.83 3.63 4.71
C VAL A 131 15.81 2.33 5.53
N LEU A 132 14.65 1.73 5.76
CA LEU A 132 14.54 0.44 6.46
C LEU A 132 15.31 -0.68 5.74
N GLU A 133 15.21 -0.74 4.42
CA GLU A 133 15.89 -1.74 3.59
C GLU A 133 17.42 -1.59 3.64
N ARG A 134 17.94 -0.35 3.58
CA ARG A 134 19.39 -0.07 3.49
C ARG A 134 20.09 0.01 4.85
N GLU A 135 19.51 0.70 5.84
CA GLU A 135 20.14 0.96 7.14
C GLU A 135 19.88 -0.18 8.14
N PHE A 136 18.73 -0.87 8.03
CA PHE A 136 18.31 -1.91 8.98
C PHE A 136 18.19 -3.31 8.37
N GLY A 137 18.51 -3.45 7.07
CA GLY A 137 18.42 -4.73 6.37
C GLY A 137 17.00 -5.31 6.32
N PHE A 138 15.96 -4.47 6.42
CA PHE A 138 14.58 -4.92 6.39
C PHE A 138 14.25 -5.54 5.03
N LYS A 139 14.09 -6.86 4.98
CA LYS A 139 13.82 -7.58 3.73
C LYS A 139 12.32 -7.64 3.43
N THR A 140 11.81 -6.62 2.76
CA THR A 140 10.38 -6.46 2.42
C THR A 140 9.76 -7.72 1.82
N HIS A 141 10.37 -8.30 0.80
CA HIS A 141 9.86 -9.49 0.10
C HIS A 141 9.95 -10.80 0.90
N GLU A 142 10.79 -10.88 1.95
CA GLU A 142 10.84 -12.06 2.84
C GLU A 142 9.81 -11.94 3.98
N ARG A 143 9.55 -10.73 4.49
CA ARG A 143 8.76 -10.48 5.71
C ARG A 143 7.31 -10.02 5.49
N VAL A 144 6.97 -9.55 4.29
CA VAL A 144 5.64 -9.04 3.96
C VAL A 144 4.96 -9.95 2.93
N ASP A 145 3.63 -10.12 3.03
CA ASP A 145 2.83 -10.98 2.13
C ASP A 145 1.86 -10.17 1.27
N PHE A 146 1.39 -9.03 1.78
CA PHE A 146 0.41 -8.17 1.12
C PHE A 146 0.84 -6.70 1.16
N THR A 147 0.59 -5.96 0.10
CA THR A 147 0.63 -4.49 0.10
C THR A 147 -0.77 -3.91 -0.09
N LEU A 148 -1.04 -2.75 0.50
CA LEU A 148 -2.24 -1.96 0.26
C LEU A 148 -1.99 -0.49 0.57
N GLY A 149 -2.81 0.42 0.05
CA GLY A 149 -2.64 1.83 0.42
C GLY A 149 -3.91 2.63 0.22
N HIS A 150 -4.18 3.53 1.17
CA HIS A 150 -5.44 4.25 1.21
C HIS A 150 -5.47 5.31 0.10
N SER A 151 -6.35 5.14 -0.89
CA SER A 151 -6.42 6.04 -2.06
C SER A 151 -5.04 6.21 -2.72
N LEU A 152 -4.47 7.42 -2.64
CA LEU A 152 -3.10 7.78 -2.99
C LEU A 152 -2.04 6.74 -2.57
N GLY A 153 -2.18 6.12 -1.40
CA GLY A 153 -1.20 5.14 -0.90
C GLY A 153 -1.04 3.93 -1.81
N GLU A 154 -2.03 3.60 -2.65
CA GLU A 154 -1.98 2.49 -3.61
C GLU A 154 -0.82 2.63 -4.61
N PHE A 155 -0.37 3.86 -4.91
CA PHE A 155 0.82 4.11 -5.72
C PHE A 155 2.09 3.57 -5.05
N ALA A 156 2.28 3.81 -3.75
CA ALA A 156 3.38 3.22 -3.01
C ALA A 156 3.20 1.69 -2.85
N ALA A 157 1.97 1.22 -2.63
CA ALA A 157 1.67 -0.21 -2.51
C ALA A 157 1.99 -1.01 -3.78
N LEU A 158 1.74 -0.44 -4.96
CA LEU A 158 2.02 -1.04 -6.26
C LEU A 158 3.52 -1.04 -6.60
N VAL A 159 4.26 0.02 -6.24
CA VAL A 159 5.73 0.02 -6.35
C VAL A 159 6.34 -1.09 -5.49
N VAL A 160 5.93 -1.16 -4.22
CA VAL A 160 6.51 -2.12 -3.27
C VAL A 160 6.04 -3.56 -3.54
N GLY A 161 4.84 -3.73 -4.09
CA GLY A 161 4.35 -5.01 -4.60
C GLY A 161 4.92 -5.42 -5.97
N GLY A 162 5.81 -4.62 -6.57
CA GLY A 162 6.50 -4.95 -7.83
C GLY A 162 5.64 -4.88 -9.09
N TYR A 163 4.56 -4.08 -9.08
CA TYR A 163 3.65 -3.91 -10.24
C TYR A 163 4.02 -2.72 -11.15
N VAL A 164 4.85 -1.81 -10.66
CA VAL A 164 5.26 -0.59 -11.37
C VAL A 164 6.57 -0.10 -10.78
N GLU A 165 7.44 0.50 -11.60
CA GLU A 165 8.70 1.08 -11.11
C GLU A 165 8.47 2.39 -10.34
N PHE A 166 9.40 2.75 -9.46
CA PHE A 166 9.27 3.95 -8.63
C PHE A 166 9.12 5.24 -9.46
N GLU A 167 9.96 5.43 -10.47
CA GLU A 167 9.90 6.59 -11.38
C GLU A 167 8.56 6.67 -12.12
N ASP A 168 8.09 5.56 -12.68
CA ASP A 168 6.81 5.52 -13.39
C ASP A 168 5.65 5.84 -12.46
N SER A 169 5.64 5.28 -11.25
CA SER A 169 4.61 5.59 -10.25
C SER A 169 4.70 7.04 -9.75
N LEU A 170 5.89 7.62 -9.65
CA LEU A 170 6.08 9.03 -9.26
C LEU A 170 5.59 9.98 -10.36
N TYR A 171 5.82 9.64 -11.62
CA TYR A 171 5.24 10.34 -12.77
C TYR A 171 3.71 10.22 -12.80
N LEU A 172 3.17 9.01 -12.67
CA LEU A 172 1.73 8.76 -12.67
C LEU A 172 1.02 9.47 -11.51
N VAL A 173 1.57 9.42 -10.29
CA VAL A 173 0.94 10.06 -9.13
C VAL A 173 0.92 11.58 -9.27
N ARG A 174 1.97 12.17 -9.86
CA ARG A 174 2.00 13.60 -10.18
C ARG A 174 0.96 13.94 -11.26
N LYS A 175 0.83 13.15 -12.32
CA LYS A 175 -0.17 13.37 -13.38
C LYS A 175 -1.61 13.24 -12.86
N ARG A 176 -1.89 12.22 -12.05
CA ARG A 176 -3.17 12.07 -11.33
C ARG A 176 -3.48 13.34 -10.53
N ALA A 177 -2.52 13.81 -9.75
CA ALA A 177 -2.69 14.97 -8.88
C ALA A 177 -2.95 16.27 -9.65
N GLU A 178 -2.23 16.51 -10.75
CA GLU A 178 -2.45 17.65 -11.64
C GLU A 178 -3.86 17.65 -12.25
N ILE A 179 -4.29 16.50 -12.76
CA ILE A 179 -5.58 16.38 -13.46
C ILE A 179 -6.75 16.42 -12.47
N MET A 180 -6.65 15.80 -11.29
CA MET A 180 -7.66 15.93 -10.24
C MET A 180 -7.80 17.37 -9.72
N ALA A 181 -6.69 18.09 -9.58
CA ALA A 181 -6.71 19.51 -9.22
C ALA A 181 -7.39 20.36 -10.31
N GLU A 182 -7.16 20.05 -11.60
CA GLU A 182 -7.83 20.70 -12.72
C GLU A 182 -9.33 20.39 -12.77
N CYS A 183 -9.73 19.13 -12.55
CA CYS A 183 -11.14 18.74 -12.44
C CYS A 183 -11.86 19.56 -11.35
N SER A 184 -11.20 19.78 -10.20
CA SER A 184 -11.72 20.58 -9.10
C SER A 184 -11.86 22.06 -9.49
N ARG A 185 -10.84 22.67 -10.12
CA ARG A 185 -10.90 24.05 -10.60
C ARG A 185 -12.01 24.26 -11.62
N ARG A 186 -12.15 23.34 -12.58
CA ARG A 186 -13.18 23.37 -13.61
C ARG A 186 -14.58 23.24 -13.03
N ALA A 187 -14.81 22.32 -12.10
CA ALA A 187 -16.10 22.21 -11.42
C ALA A 187 -16.50 23.51 -10.69
N SER A 188 -15.55 24.17 -10.03
CA SER A 188 -15.77 25.50 -9.41
C SER A 188 -16.02 26.61 -10.43
N ALA A 189 -15.35 26.59 -11.59
CA ALA A 189 -15.51 27.62 -12.63
C ALA A 189 -16.80 27.45 -13.45
N GLU A 190 -17.17 26.21 -13.79
CA GLU A 190 -18.31 25.88 -14.66
C GLU A 190 -19.64 25.85 -13.90
N HIS A 191 -19.63 25.52 -12.60
CA HIS A 191 -20.87 25.34 -11.81
C HIS A 191 -20.91 26.19 -10.52
N GLY A 192 -19.83 26.90 -10.18
CA GLY A 192 -19.74 27.67 -8.95
C GLY A 192 -19.72 26.80 -7.69
N GLY A 193 -19.76 27.48 -6.54
CA GLY A 193 -19.76 26.86 -5.23
C GLY A 193 -18.39 26.34 -4.78
N GLU A 194 -18.41 25.58 -3.69
CA GLU A 194 -17.22 25.06 -3.03
C GLU A 194 -17.24 23.53 -3.08
N TYR A 195 -16.09 22.91 -3.34
CA TYR A 195 -15.94 21.46 -3.43
C TYR A 195 -14.95 20.93 -2.41
N GLY A 196 -15.09 19.65 -2.05
CA GLY A 196 -14.19 18.98 -1.13
C GLY A 196 -14.78 17.69 -0.59
N MET A 197 -14.35 17.32 0.61
CA MET A 197 -14.72 16.06 1.24
C MET A 197 -15.13 16.26 2.71
N VAL A 198 -16.10 15.47 3.17
CA VAL A 198 -16.63 15.49 4.54
C VAL A 198 -16.71 14.06 5.07
N ALA A 199 -15.92 13.75 6.10
CA ALA A 199 -16.03 12.48 6.81
C ALA A 199 -17.28 12.47 7.69
N LEU A 200 -18.07 11.41 7.61
CA LEU A 200 -19.20 11.14 8.49
C LEU A 200 -18.82 10.01 9.44
N VAL A 201 -18.97 10.24 10.73
CA VAL A 201 -18.74 9.25 11.79
C VAL A 201 -20.04 8.99 12.52
N THR A 202 -20.41 7.73 12.66
CA THR A 202 -21.64 7.28 13.33
C THR A 202 -21.32 6.17 14.33
N GLU A 203 -22.32 5.59 14.98
CA GLU A 203 -22.19 4.32 15.70
C GLU A 203 -22.19 3.15 14.70
N PRO A 204 -21.47 2.03 14.96
CA PRO A 204 -21.30 0.96 13.97
C PRO A 204 -22.62 0.40 13.43
N ASP A 205 -23.60 0.18 14.30
CA ASP A 205 -24.88 -0.44 13.95
C ASP A 205 -25.78 0.49 13.10
N HIS A 206 -25.48 1.79 13.06
CA HIS A 206 -26.16 2.79 12.25
C HIS A 206 -25.51 3.04 10.89
N LEU A 207 -24.36 2.41 10.58
CA LEU A 207 -23.66 2.67 9.31
C LEU A 207 -24.48 2.22 8.08
N SER A 208 -25.13 1.06 8.13
CA SER A 208 -25.95 0.56 7.01
C SER A 208 -27.13 1.48 6.73
N SER A 209 -27.87 1.89 7.76
CA SER A 209 -29.00 2.82 7.64
C SER A 209 -28.58 4.19 7.13
N LEU A 210 -27.41 4.68 7.55
CA LEU A 210 -26.82 5.93 7.05
C LEU A 210 -26.50 5.83 5.54
N ILE A 211 -25.87 4.74 5.10
CA ILE A 211 -25.57 4.51 3.68
C ILE A 211 -26.86 4.43 2.85
N GLU A 212 -27.88 3.72 3.36
CA GLU A 212 -29.18 3.61 2.70
C GLU A 212 -29.86 4.99 2.57
N ALA A 213 -29.93 5.76 3.65
CA ALA A 213 -30.52 7.11 3.63
C ALA A 213 -29.78 8.07 2.68
N ILE A 214 -28.44 7.97 2.59
CA ILE A 214 -27.64 8.69 1.61
C ILE A 214 -28.02 8.27 0.18
N HIS A 215 -28.13 6.96 -0.11
CA HIS A 215 -28.53 6.46 -1.41
C HIS A 215 -29.98 6.82 -1.78
N GLN A 216 -30.91 6.84 -0.82
CA GLN A 216 -32.29 7.28 -1.03
C GLN A 216 -32.34 8.78 -1.40
N PHE A 217 -31.63 9.65 -0.67
CA PHE A 217 -31.52 11.08 -1.01
C PHE A 217 -30.89 11.29 -2.40
N LEU A 218 -29.82 10.56 -2.71
CA LEU A 218 -29.16 10.54 -4.02
C LEU A 218 -29.94 9.77 -5.10
N GLY A 219 -31.09 9.17 -4.77
CA GLY A 219 -32.03 8.57 -5.71
C GLY A 219 -33.19 9.50 -6.03
N HIS A 220 -33.88 10.00 -5.00
CA HIS A 220 -35.12 10.76 -5.13
C HIS A 220 -34.98 12.09 -5.90
N ILE A 221 -33.84 12.78 -5.77
CA ILE A 221 -33.65 14.09 -6.41
C ILE A 221 -33.47 13.96 -7.95
N SER A 222 -33.15 12.76 -8.48
CA SER A 222 -32.99 12.52 -9.93
C SER A 222 -34.29 12.72 -10.72
N ALA A 223 -35.46 12.59 -10.06
CA ALA A 223 -36.75 12.70 -10.71
C ALA A 223 -37.29 14.14 -10.80
N GLY A 224 -36.67 15.11 -10.11
CA GLY A 224 -37.30 16.41 -9.81
C GLY A 224 -36.82 17.63 -10.61
N SER A 225 -35.60 17.64 -11.16
CA SER A 225 -35.02 18.85 -11.78
C SER A 225 -34.79 18.72 -13.29
N LYS A 226 -35.82 19.03 -14.09
CA LYS A 226 -35.64 19.33 -15.52
C LYS A 226 -35.09 20.74 -15.70
N SER A 227 -33.78 20.86 -15.85
CA SER A 227 -33.13 22.03 -16.45
C SER A 227 -32.23 21.57 -17.60
N GLU A 228 -32.67 21.80 -18.83
CA GLU A 228 -31.97 21.39 -20.05
C GLU A 228 -30.77 22.31 -20.33
N SER A 229 -29.63 22.05 -19.68
CA SER A 229 -28.27 22.49 -20.10
C SER A 229 -27.18 21.88 -19.21
N ALA A 230 -26.10 21.39 -19.83
CA ALA A 230 -24.93 20.71 -19.25
C ALA A 230 -25.14 19.26 -18.72
N GLU A 231 -24.28 18.34 -19.17
CA GLU A 231 -24.43 16.86 -19.13
C GLU A 231 -24.19 16.19 -17.75
N VAL A 232 -24.32 16.90 -16.63
CA VAL A 232 -24.16 16.33 -15.29
C VAL A 232 -25.28 16.84 -14.36
N PRO A 233 -26.35 16.05 -14.12
CA PRO A 233 -27.41 16.45 -13.22
C PRO A 233 -26.88 16.73 -11.80
N PRO A 234 -27.49 17.66 -11.03
CA PRO A 234 -27.01 18.09 -9.71
C PRO A 234 -26.76 16.95 -8.70
N ILE A 235 -27.38 15.79 -8.92
CA ILE A 235 -27.27 14.60 -8.07
C ILE A 235 -25.95 13.83 -8.23
N GLN A 236 -25.22 14.04 -9.33
CA GLN A 236 -23.86 13.49 -9.51
C GLN A 236 -22.78 14.32 -8.78
N GLN A 237 -23.18 15.40 -8.08
CA GLN A 237 -22.25 16.26 -7.35
C GLN A 237 -21.87 15.74 -5.95
N VAL A 238 -22.46 14.65 -5.45
CA VAL A 238 -22.12 14.05 -4.14
C VAL A 238 -22.17 12.52 -4.20
N LEU A 239 -21.21 11.84 -3.59
CA LEU A 239 -21.19 10.39 -3.39
C LEU A 239 -20.37 9.97 -2.15
N ILE A 240 -20.47 8.69 -1.81
CA ILE A 240 -19.57 8.03 -0.85
C ILE A 240 -18.22 7.74 -1.53
N ALA A 241 -17.23 8.56 -1.25
CA ALA A 241 -15.86 8.45 -1.78
C ALA A 241 -15.00 7.42 -1.05
N ASN A 242 -15.26 7.17 0.23
CA ASN A 242 -14.49 6.20 1.03
C ASN A 242 -15.40 5.46 2.01
N MET A 243 -15.15 4.17 2.19
CA MET A 243 -15.63 3.36 3.31
C MET A 243 -14.42 2.99 4.17
N ASN A 244 -14.17 3.75 5.24
CA ASN A 244 -12.92 3.75 5.99
C ASN A 244 -12.90 2.78 7.18
N SER A 245 -14.03 2.59 7.84
CA SER A 245 -14.18 1.73 9.01
C SER A 245 -15.64 1.27 9.13
N LYS A 246 -15.92 0.38 10.08
CA LYS A 246 -17.29 -0.04 10.46
C LYS A 246 -18.22 1.10 10.89
N ASN A 247 -17.71 2.32 11.01
CA ASN A 247 -18.46 3.47 11.50
C ASN A 247 -18.04 4.81 10.86
N GLN A 248 -17.27 4.78 9.77
CA GLN A 248 -16.81 5.99 9.07
C GLN A 248 -16.87 5.83 7.55
N ILE A 249 -17.55 6.78 6.92
CA ILE A 249 -17.51 7.01 5.47
C ILE A 249 -17.03 8.43 5.19
N VAL A 250 -16.68 8.70 3.94
CA VAL A 250 -16.38 10.06 3.47
C VAL A 250 -17.29 10.38 2.29
N LEU A 251 -18.04 11.48 2.42
CA LEU A 251 -18.72 12.10 1.29
C LEU A 251 -17.75 13.01 0.54
N SER A 252 -17.89 13.05 -0.77
CA SER A 252 -17.09 13.87 -1.67
C SER A 252 -17.99 14.58 -2.66
N GLY A 253 -17.73 15.87 -2.91
CA GLY A 253 -18.64 16.63 -3.76
C GLY A 253 -18.70 18.13 -3.52
N ASN A 254 -19.79 18.74 -3.98
CA ASN A 254 -20.16 20.11 -3.68
C ASN A 254 -20.55 20.24 -2.20
N ILE A 255 -19.88 21.13 -1.46
CA ILE A 255 -20.05 21.33 -0.02
C ILE A 255 -21.46 21.85 0.34
N GLY A 256 -22.10 22.62 -0.54
CA GLY A 256 -23.49 23.06 -0.36
C GLY A 256 -24.46 21.88 -0.39
N ARG A 257 -24.37 21.05 -1.42
CA ARG A 257 -25.15 19.80 -1.55
C ARG A 257 -24.91 18.82 -0.40
N ILE A 258 -23.67 18.70 0.09
CA ILE A 258 -23.37 17.88 1.29
C ILE A 258 -24.07 18.44 2.53
N LYS A 259 -24.13 19.77 2.73
CA LYS A 259 -24.86 20.39 3.85
C LYS A 259 -26.37 20.15 3.77
N GLU A 260 -26.94 20.18 2.57
CA GLU A 260 -28.36 19.85 2.34
C GLU A 260 -28.66 18.38 2.69
N LEU A 261 -27.85 17.44 2.19
CA LEU A 261 -27.92 16.02 2.56
C LEU A 261 -27.81 15.82 4.08
N LEU A 262 -26.86 16.49 4.75
CA LEU A 262 -26.72 16.41 6.21
C LEU A 262 -27.94 16.96 6.96
N THR A 263 -28.59 17.99 6.41
CA THR A 263 -29.84 18.53 6.99
C THR A 263 -30.98 17.53 6.84
N HIS A 264 -31.08 16.87 5.69
CA HIS A 264 -32.04 15.79 5.45
C HIS A 264 -31.81 14.58 6.37
N LEU A 265 -30.55 14.13 6.51
CA LEU A 265 -30.19 13.02 7.41
C LEU A 265 -30.56 13.31 8.88
N ARG A 266 -30.41 14.56 9.34
CA ARG A 266 -30.85 14.98 10.68
C ARG A 266 -32.36 14.97 10.87
N GLN A 267 -33.11 15.32 9.82
CA GLN A 267 -34.57 15.42 9.88
C GLN A 267 -35.25 14.06 9.73
N PHE A 268 -34.69 13.15 8.92
CA PHE A 268 -35.37 11.92 8.49
C PHE A 268 -34.56 10.63 8.72
N GLY A 269 -33.24 10.72 8.93
CA GLY A 269 -32.35 9.55 9.05
C GLY A 269 -32.31 8.89 10.43
N GLY A 270 -33.07 9.40 11.42
CA GLY A 270 -33.18 8.84 12.78
C GLY A 270 -31.95 9.00 13.69
N HIS A 271 -30.76 9.19 13.13
CA HIS A 271 -29.49 9.37 13.85
C HIS A 271 -28.61 10.42 13.15
N ASP A 272 -28.11 11.43 13.87
CA ASP A 272 -27.22 12.47 13.32
C ASP A 272 -25.76 12.00 13.30
N PRO A 273 -25.14 11.74 12.12
CA PRO A 273 -23.73 11.41 12.05
C PRO A 273 -22.87 12.66 12.31
N ARG A 274 -21.79 12.50 13.09
CA ARG A 274 -20.78 13.55 13.26
C ARG A 274 -20.08 13.82 11.93
N ALA A 275 -20.41 14.93 11.29
CA ALA A 275 -19.74 15.43 10.10
C ALA A 275 -18.46 16.21 10.43
N VAL A 276 -17.37 15.93 9.72
CA VAL A 276 -16.08 16.63 9.81
C VAL A 276 -15.57 16.94 8.40
N ARG A 277 -15.49 18.22 8.03
CA ARG A 277 -14.87 18.62 6.75
C ARG A 277 -13.37 18.30 6.76
N LEU A 278 -12.91 17.65 5.71
CA LEU A 278 -11.51 17.30 5.52
C LEU A 278 -10.73 18.47 4.90
N LYS A 279 -9.41 18.49 5.12
CA LYS A 279 -8.46 19.43 4.50
C LYS A 279 -8.16 19.03 3.05
N SER A 280 -9.21 18.86 2.25
CA SER A 280 -9.15 18.58 0.81
C SER A 280 -10.16 19.46 0.10
N ASP A 281 -9.65 20.38 -0.72
CA ASP A 281 -10.44 21.28 -1.57
C ASP A 281 -10.74 20.65 -2.95
N SER A 282 -10.57 19.32 -3.04
CA SER A 282 -10.84 18.52 -4.22
C SER A 282 -11.84 17.40 -3.88
N PRO A 283 -12.90 17.20 -4.68
CA PRO A 283 -13.88 16.14 -4.48
C PRO A 283 -13.34 14.83 -5.11
N PHE A 284 -12.33 14.22 -4.48
CA PHE A 284 -11.74 12.96 -4.95
C PHE A 284 -12.74 11.80 -4.94
N HIS A 285 -12.47 10.76 -5.74
CA HIS A 285 -13.34 9.57 -5.83
C HIS A 285 -14.78 9.96 -6.14
N SER A 286 -14.98 10.74 -7.21
CA SER A 286 -16.28 11.26 -7.63
C SER A 286 -16.43 11.28 -9.15
N PRO A 287 -17.66 11.42 -9.69
CA PRO A 287 -17.88 11.59 -11.13
C PRO A 287 -17.14 12.78 -11.74
N LEU A 288 -16.83 13.82 -10.96
CA LEU A 288 -16.03 14.97 -11.39
C LEU A 288 -14.59 14.57 -11.76
N MET A 289 -14.09 13.45 -11.22
CA MET A 289 -12.76 12.92 -11.48
C MET A 289 -12.70 11.98 -12.72
N ARG A 290 -13.79 11.83 -13.49
CA ARG A 290 -13.79 11.04 -14.73
C ARG A 290 -12.69 11.43 -15.73
N PRO A 291 -12.30 12.71 -15.91
CA PRO A 291 -11.17 13.06 -16.75
C PRO A 291 -9.85 12.46 -16.22
N ALA A 292 -9.64 12.47 -14.89
CA ALA A 292 -8.46 11.85 -14.28
C ALA A 292 -8.43 10.33 -14.49
N ALA A 293 -9.56 9.62 -14.37
CA ALA A 293 -9.64 8.19 -14.68
C ALA A 293 -9.30 7.88 -16.14
N LYS A 294 -9.90 8.61 -17.10
CA LYS A 294 -9.61 8.47 -18.54
C LYS A 294 -8.14 8.72 -18.87
N SER A 295 -7.54 9.75 -18.27
CA SER A 295 -6.12 10.07 -18.46
C SER A 295 -5.21 9.02 -17.82
N MET A 296 -5.53 8.54 -16.61
CA MET A 296 -4.78 7.46 -15.97
C MET A 296 -4.81 6.19 -16.82
N LEU A 297 -5.97 5.75 -17.31
CA LEU A 297 -6.07 4.57 -18.17
C LEU A 297 -5.13 4.66 -19.38
N LYS A 298 -5.16 5.80 -20.10
CA LYS A 298 -4.27 6.05 -21.25
C LYS A 298 -2.78 6.04 -20.89
N LEU A 299 -2.40 6.51 -19.69
CA LEU A 299 -1.00 6.47 -19.23
C LEU A 299 -0.58 5.05 -18.84
N LEU A 300 -1.48 4.25 -18.29
CA LEU A 300 -1.26 2.86 -17.89
C LEU A 300 -1.16 1.88 -19.08
N GLU A 301 -1.62 2.29 -20.26
CA GLU A 301 -1.38 1.63 -21.56
C GLU A 301 0.01 1.94 -22.14
N GLY A 302 0.77 2.83 -21.50
CA GLY A 302 2.08 3.30 -21.96
C GLY A 302 3.26 2.37 -21.67
N LYS A 303 4.42 2.78 -22.18
CA LYS A 303 5.73 2.19 -21.87
C LYS A 303 6.35 2.82 -20.64
N SER A 304 7.26 2.10 -20.00
CA SER A 304 8.05 2.61 -18.87
C SER A 304 8.86 3.82 -19.30
N ARG A 305 9.03 4.77 -18.39
CA ARG A 305 9.93 5.93 -18.54
C ARG A 305 11.30 5.68 -17.92
N VAL A 306 11.49 4.56 -17.22
CA VAL A 306 12.74 4.20 -16.56
C VAL A 306 13.84 4.03 -17.60
N LYS A 307 14.97 4.69 -17.36
CA LYS A 307 16.15 4.63 -18.23
C LYS A 307 16.60 3.18 -18.46
N GLY A 308 16.61 2.75 -19.72
CA GLY A 308 16.96 1.38 -20.13
C GLY A 308 15.80 0.37 -20.05
N LYS A 309 14.56 0.82 -19.86
CA LYS A 309 13.33 0.00 -19.92
C LYS A 309 12.26 0.59 -20.85
N GLU A 310 12.62 1.53 -21.72
CA GLU A 310 11.68 2.32 -22.53
C GLU A 310 10.89 1.50 -23.57
N ASP A 311 11.33 0.26 -23.85
CA ASP A 311 10.62 -0.74 -24.67
C ASP A 311 9.65 -1.63 -23.86
N GLN A 312 9.78 -1.65 -22.54
CA GLN A 312 8.96 -2.44 -21.61
C GLN A 312 7.67 -1.69 -21.27
N ASP A 313 6.61 -2.45 -21.02
CA ASP A 313 5.34 -1.87 -20.55
C ASP A 313 5.53 -1.22 -19.18
N LEU A 314 4.83 -0.11 -18.92
CA LEU A 314 4.89 0.59 -17.63
C LEU A 314 4.48 -0.32 -16.46
N LEU A 315 3.54 -1.23 -16.71
CA LEU A 315 3.01 -2.17 -15.72
C LEU A 315 3.68 -3.54 -15.81
N ILE A 316 4.07 -4.05 -14.64
CA ILE A 316 4.61 -5.39 -14.41
C ILE A 316 3.47 -6.27 -13.88
N PHE A 317 3.34 -7.49 -14.40
CA PHE A 317 2.39 -8.48 -13.89
C PHE A 317 2.90 -9.92 -14.13
N PRO A 318 2.79 -10.84 -13.16
CA PRO A 318 2.37 -10.61 -11.77
C PRO A 318 3.38 -9.73 -11.03
N GLY A 319 2.94 -9.07 -9.96
CA GLY A 319 3.85 -8.42 -9.02
C GLY A 319 4.64 -9.44 -8.20
N THR A 320 5.55 -8.97 -7.35
CA THR A 320 6.29 -9.80 -6.40
C THR A 320 5.45 -10.21 -5.18
N MET A 321 4.33 -9.51 -4.94
CA MET A 321 3.49 -9.64 -3.75
C MET A 321 2.01 -9.35 -4.10
N ASP A 322 1.05 -9.83 -3.30
CA ASP A 322 -0.37 -9.50 -3.53
C ASP A 322 -0.65 -8.03 -3.13
N CYS A 323 -0.93 -7.15 -4.10
CA CYS A 323 -1.38 -5.78 -3.82
C CYS A 323 -2.92 -5.71 -3.83
N ILE A 324 -3.53 -5.20 -2.75
CA ILE A 324 -4.99 -5.11 -2.63
C ILE A 324 -5.50 -3.81 -3.25
N SER A 325 -6.39 -3.92 -4.23
CA SER A 325 -6.99 -2.76 -4.89
C SER A 325 -7.96 -1.99 -3.97
N ASN A 326 -7.96 -0.67 -4.07
CA ASN A 326 -8.97 0.17 -3.41
C ASN A 326 -10.40 -0.02 -3.96
N VAL A 327 -10.56 -0.48 -5.21
CA VAL A 327 -11.86 -0.57 -5.90
C VAL A 327 -12.51 -1.94 -5.73
N SER A 328 -11.74 -3.03 -5.84
CA SER A 328 -12.27 -4.38 -5.64
C SER A 328 -12.16 -4.90 -4.19
N ALA A 329 -11.31 -4.28 -3.36
CA ALA A 329 -10.90 -4.81 -2.06
C ALA A 329 -10.32 -6.24 -2.14
N ARG A 330 -9.68 -6.58 -3.27
CA ARG A 330 -9.06 -7.88 -3.56
C ARG A 330 -7.72 -7.69 -4.30
N PRO A 331 -6.85 -8.71 -4.36
CA PRO A 331 -5.64 -8.69 -5.18
C PRO A 331 -6.01 -8.62 -6.68
N PHE A 332 -5.19 -7.95 -7.47
CA PHE A 332 -5.33 -7.93 -8.93
C PHE A 332 -5.09 -9.33 -9.52
N GLN A 333 -5.99 -9.79 -10.39
CA GLN A 333 -5.95 -11.11 -11.03
C GLN A 333 -5.30 -11.08 -12.42
N SER A 334 -5.21 -9.91 -13.07
CA SER A 334 -4.54 -9.73 -14.36
C SER A 334 -3.99 -8.31 -14.55
N LYS A 335 -3.14 -8.14 -15.57
CA LYS A 335 -2.63 -6.83 -16.00
C LYS A 335 -3.76 -5.92 -16.51
N GLU A 336 -4.76 -6.50 -17.16
CA GLU A 336 -5.96 -5.82 -17.66
C GLU A 336 -6.83 -5.31 -16.51
N GLU A 337 -7.05 -6.14 -15.49
CA GLU A 337 -7.78 -5.74 -14.29
C GLU A 337 -7.02 -4.67 -13.49
N LEU A 338 -5.69 -4.76 -13.41
CA LEU A 338 -4.85 -3.72 -12.80
C LEU A 338 -4.99 -2.37 -13.52
N LYS A 339 -4.94 -2.33 -14.86
CA LYS A 339 -5.18 -1.10 -15.65
C LYS A 339 -6.57 -0.52 -15.35
N ASP A 340 -7.60 -1.35 -15.41
CA ASP A 340 -8.99 -0.96 -15.17
C ASP A 340 -9.18 -0.42 -13.73
N LEU A 341 -8.99 -1.26 -12.72
CA LEU A 341 -9.23 -0.90 -11.31
C LEU A 341 -8.39 0.30 -10.86
N TRP A 342 -7.11 0.37 -11.24
CA TRP A 342 -6.26 1.49 -10.82
C TRP A 342 -6.68 2.81 -11.50
N SER A 343 -7.16 2.78 -12.75
CA SER A 343 -7.75 3.96 -13.39
C SER A 343 -9.09 4.36 -12.74
N ARG A 344 -9.95 3.39 -12.42
CA ARG A 344 -11.25 3.60 -11.76
C ARG A 344 -11.11 4.11 -10.31
N SER A 345 -9.97 3.85 -9.65
CA SER A 345 -9.63 4.39 -8.33
C SER A 345 -9.69 5.93 -8.22
N CYS A 346 -9.63 6.67 -9.34
CA CYS A 346 -9.82 8.12 -9.36
C CYS A 346 -11.27 8.55 -9.10
N VAL A 347 -12.24 7.70 -9.42
CA VAL A 347 -13.69 8.00 -9.46
C VAL A 347 -14.50 7.17 -8.47
N GLU A 348 -14.12 5.91 -8.25
CA GLU A 348 -14.89 4.98 -7.44
C GLU A 348 -14.50 4.98 -5.96
N THR A 349 -15.45 4.51 -5.14
CA THR A 349 -15.33 4.44 -3.68
C THR A 349 -14.11 3.62 -3.26
N VAL A 350 -13.29 4.19 -2.39
CA VAL A 350 -12.19 3.51 -1.72
C VAL A 350 -12.75 2.56 -0.65
N ARG A 351 -12.71 1.26 -0.92
CA ARG A 351 -13.25 0.19 -0.05
C ARG A 351 -12.27 -0.26 1.03
N TRP A 352 -11.64 0.71 1.71
CA TRP A 352 -10.57 0.47 2.68
C TRP A 352 -10.97 -0.52 3.80
N TRP A 353 -12.20 -0.39 4.32
CA TRP A 353 -12.73 -1.30 5.33
C TRP A 353 -12.89 -2.73 4.82
N ASP A 354 -13.31 -2.92 3.57
CA ASP A 354 -13.40 -4.26 2.96
C ASP A 354 -12.02 -4.87 2.71
N SER A 355 -11.02 -4.05 2.35
CA SER A 355 -9.63 -4.49 2.21
C SER A 355 -9.05 -4.97 3.55
N ILE A 356 -9.32 -4.28 4.65
CA ILE A 356 -8.90 -4.72 5.99
C ILE A 356 -9.63 -6.02 6.39
N LYS A 357 -10.96 -6.08 6.23
CA LYS A 357 -11.75 -7.29 6.53
C LYS A 357 -11.26 -8.51 5.73
N TYR A 358 -10.97 -8.35 4.44
CA TYR A 358 -10.40 -9.41 3.61
C TYR A 358 -9.07 -9.93 4.16
N LEU A 359 -8.15 -9.02 4.45
CA LEU A 359 -6.82 -9.39 4.94
C LEU A 359 -6.86 -10.03 6.33
N ASP A 360 -7.64 -9.50 7.27
CA ASP A 360 -7.79 -10.09 8.61
C ASP A 360 -8.61 -11.39 8.60
N GLN A 361 -9.80 -11.37 8.00
CA GLN A 361 -10.80 -12.43 8.18
C GLN A 361 -10.60 -13.58 7.20
N GLU A 362 -10.24 -13.30 5.94
CA GLU A 362 -10.02 -14.33 4.91
C GLU A 362 -8.54 -14.74 4.81
N LYS A 363 -7.61 -13.78 4.80
CA LYS A 363 -6.16 -14.07 4.68
C LYS A 363 -5.43 -14.27 6.01
N LYS A 364 -6.06 -14.00 7.15
CA LYS A 364 -5.48 -14.15 8.50
C LYS A 364 -4.17 -13.37 8.68
N VAL A 365 -4.10 -12.15 8.13
CA VAL A 365 -3.01 -11.20 8.42
C VAL A 365 -3.04 -10.84 9.90
N ARG A 366 -1.91 -10.99 10.58
CA ARG A 366 -1.79 -10.70 12.02
C ARG A 366 -0.80 -9.59 12.32
N ARG A 367 0.12 -9.29 11.40
CA ARG A 367 1.10 -8.21 11.52
C ARG A 367 0.79 -7.11 10.51
N TRP A 368 0.72 -5.86 10.98
CA TRP A 368 0.36 -4.71 10.14
C TRP A 368 1.38 -3.60 10.31
N ILE A 369 2.07 -3.22 9.23
CA ILE A 369 3.12 -2.22 9.24
C ILE A 369 2.66 -1.03 8.40
N GLY A 370 2.51 0.14 9.02
CA GLY A 370 2.28 1.39 8.29
C GLY A 370 3.59 2.05 7.94
N ILE A 371 3.83 2.38 6.67
CA ILE A 371 4.96 3.20 6.25
C ILE A 371 4.46 4.49 5.60
N GLY A 372 4.95 5.63 6.07
CA GLY A 372 4.65 6.93 5.51
C GLY A 372 4.38 8.00 6.58
N PRO A 373 4.21 9.27 6.15
CA PRO A 373 3.97 10.37 7.08
C PRO A 373 2.63 10.23 7.82
N GLY A 374 2.64 10.64 9.10
CA GLY A 374 1.45 10.72 9.95
C GLY A 374 0.91 9.38 10.46
N LYS A 375 -0.05 9.44 11.38
CA LYS A 375 -0.57 8.25 12.12
C LYS A 375 -1.99 7.83 11.72
N VAL A 376 -2.58 8.47 10.71
CA VAL A 376 -3.97 8.23 10.29
C VAL A 376 -4.18 6.79 9.80
N GLY A 377 -3.29 6.27 8.94
CA GLY A 377 -3.37 4.89 8.46
C GLY A 377 -3.33 3.86 9.58
N ARG A 378 -2.37 3.99 10.51
CA ARG A 378 -2.24 3.15 11.71
C ARG A 378 -3.52 3.16 12.55
N ASN A 379 -4.09 4.34 12.76
CA ASN A 379 -5.33 4.51 13.53
C ASN A 379 -6.57 3.94 12.82
N LEU A 380 -6.62 3.92 11.48
CA LEU A 380 -7.72 3.28 10.74
C LEU A 380 -7.61 1.75 10.82
N VAL A 381 -6.41 1.18 10.61
CA VAL A 381 -6.20 -0.27 10.71
C VAL A 381 -6.44 -0.76 12.14
N GLY A 382 -5.82 -0.12 13.14
CA GLY A 382 -5.93 -0.51 14.55
C GLY A 382 -7.34 -0.44 15.16
N LYS A 383 -8.26 0.33 14.56
CA LYS A 383 -9.69 0.34 14.96
C LYS A 383 -10.46 -0.91 14.54
N GLU A 384 -10.01 -1.59 13.48
CA GLU A 384 -10.67 -2.77 12.92
C GLU A 384 -10.04 -4.06 13.44
N VAL A 385 -8.70 -4.12 13.56
CA VAL A 385 -7.96 -5.33 13.98
C VAL A 385 -7.39 -5.28 15.41
N GLY A 386 -7.62 -4.18 16.13
CA GLY A 386 -7.08 -3.96 17.47
C GLY A 386 -5.64 -3.43 17.49
N MET A 387 -5.20 -2.94 18.66
CA MET A 387 -3.87 -2.39 18.89
C MET A 387 -3.12 -3.21 19.94
N ARG A 388 -1.83 -3.51 19.69
CA ARG A 388 -0.97 -4.23 20.65
C ARG A 388 -0.87 -3.39 21.94
N GLY A 389 -1.25 -3.98 23.08
CA GLY A 389 -1.13 -3.37 24.41
C GLY A 389 -2.35 -2.58 24.92
N MET A 390 -3.49 -2.57 24.21
CA MET A 390 -4.70 -1.85 24.68
C MET A 390 -5.97 -2.69 24.89
N ASP A 391 -5.95 -3.98 24.54
CA ASP A 391 -6.96 -4.98 24.91
C ASP A 391 -6.31 -6.37 24.83
N THR A 392 -7.00 -7.41 25.33
CA THR A 392 -6.67 -8.81 25.01
C THR A 392 -6.54 -8.98 23.50
N LEU A 393 -5.37 -9.46 23.05
CA LEU A 393 -4.97 -9.43 21.64
C LEU A 393 -6.04 -10.01 20.71
N LYS A 394 -6.18 -9.40 19.53
CA LYS A 394 -6.77 -9.99 18.31
C LYS A 394 -5.82 -9.81 17.13
N GLY A 395 -4.53 -10.03 17.35
CA GLY A 395 -3.50 -9.86 16.32
C GLY A 395 -2.08 -9.79 16.87
N GLY A 396 -1.10 -9.96 15.99
CA GLY A 396 0.34 -9.78 16.29
C GLY A 396 0.75 -8.32 16.46
N GLY A 397 0.01 -7.39 15.86
CA GLY A 397 0.14 -5.96 16.16
C GLY A 397 -0.07 -5.04 14.95
N VAL A 398 -0.22 -3.76 15.24
CA VAL A 398 -0.33 -2.66 14.26
C VAL A 398 0.68 -1.57 14.61
N TRP A 399 1.71 -1.47 13.78
CA TRP A 399 2.80 -0.50 13.91
C TRP A 399 2.68 0.58 12.83
N GLY A 400 3.38 1.68 13.02
CA GLY A 400 3.49 2.75 12.05
C GLY A 400 4.85 3.41 12.19
N ILE A 401 5.55 3.57 11.07
CA ILE A 401 6.87 4.15 10.97
C ILE A 401 6.72 5.45 10.17
N SER A 402 6.59 6.55 10.93
CA SER A 402 6.38 7.92 10.43
C SER A 402 7.48 8.90 10.90
N ASP A 403 8.30 8.46 11.85
CA ASP A 403 9.47 9.14 12.41
C ASP A 403 10.59 8.10 12.65
N PRO A 404 11.89 8.43 12.50
CA PRO A 404 12.99 7.50 12.75
C PRO A 404 12.96 6.82 14.13
N LYS A 405 12.42 7.51 15.14
CA LYS A 405 12.31 6.98 16.52
C LYS A 405 11.36 5.80 16.64
N GLU A 406 10.48 5.59 15.65
CA GLU A 406 9.51 4.49 15.64
C GLU A 406 10.10 3.19 15.04
N ILE A 407 11.30 3.23 14.45
CA ILE A 407 11.92 2.09 13.76
C ILE A 407 12.28 0.96 14.72
N GLU A 408 13.02 1.27 15.80
CA GLU A 408 13.54 0.24 16.72
C GLU A 408 12.41 -0.54 17.39
N GLU A 409 11.38 0.16 17.89
CA GLU A 409 10.18 -0.46 18.46
C GLU A 409 9.47 -1.36 17.45
N ALA A 410 9.28 -0.89 16.22
CA ALA A 410 8.58 -1.64 15.17
C ALA A 410 9.35 -2.89 14.74
N LEU A 411 10.67 -2.77 14.48
CA LEU A 411 11.50 -3.90 14.05
C LEU A 411 11.62 -4.96 15.17
N LYS A 412 11.88 -4.53 16.41
CA LYS A 412 11.90 -5.43 17.57
C LYS A 412 10.57 -6.17 17.72
N ALA A 413 9.46 -5.47 17.60
CA ALA A 413 8.13 -6.08 17.72
C ALA A 413 7.81 -7.05 16.57
N LEU A 414 8.38 -6.86 15.37
CA LEU A 414 8.27 -7.79 14.26
C LEU A 414 9.13 -9.05 14.47
N ASP A 415 10.34 -8.91 14.99
CA ASP A 415 11.22 -10.03 15.33
C ASP A 415 10.66 -10.88 16.48
N GLU A 416 10.14 -10.23 17.54
CA GLU A 416 9.42 -10.90 18.64
C GLU A 416 8.21 -11.72 18.14
N THR A 417 7.58 -11.31 17.03
CA THR A 417 6.37 -11.94 16.48
C THR A 417 6.67 -12.83 15.26
N GLU A 418 7.93 -13.00 14.85
CA GLU A 418 8.30 -13.73 13.64
C GLU A 418 8.12 -15.26 13.78
N SER A 419 8.26 -15.77 15.01
CA SER A 419 8.21 -17.21 15.33
C SER A 419 6.88 -17.69 15.94
N LEU A 420 6.05 -16.76 16.41
CA LEU A 420 4.79 -17.06 17.10
C LEU A 420 3.78 -17.74 16.16
N ALA A 421 3.06 -18.73 16.66
CA ALA A 421 1.98 -19.38 15.92
C ALA A 421 0.80 -18.41 15.72
N VAL A 422 0.03 -18.59 14.64
CA VAL A 422 -1.14 -17.75 14.37
C VAL A 422 -2.19 -17.88 15.49
N GLU A 423 -2.25 -19.04 16.16
CA GLU A 423 -3.05 -19.33 17.35
C GLU A 423 -2.64 -18.51 18.59
N GLU A 424 -1.36 -18.19 18.74
CA GLU A 424 -0.81 -17.41 19.86
C GLU A 424 -1.05 -15.89 19.69
N LEU A 425 -1.56 -15.50 18.51
CA LEU A 425 -1.87 -14.13 18.11
C LEU A 425 -3.38 -13.90 17.90
N LYS A 426 -4.23 -14.79 18.42
CA LYS A 426 -5.70 -14.70 18.37
C LYS A 426 -6.29 -13.97 19.57
#